data_AF-Q96Z89-F1
#
_entry.id   AF-Q96Z89-F1
#
_cell.length_a   1.000
_cell.length_b   1.000
_cell.length_c   1.000
_cell.angle_alpha   90.00
_cell.angle_beta   90.00
_cell.angle_gamma   90.00
#
_symmetry.space_group_name_H-M   'P 1'
#
loop_
_entity.id
_entity.type
_entity.pdbx_description
1 polymer ?
#
loop_
_entity_poly.entity_id
_entity_poly.type
_entity_poly.pdbx_seq_one_letter_code
_entity_poly.pdbx_strand_id
1 'polypeptide(L)' 'MAKTITISEEAYRLLLSEKREGESFSDVIIRLVKSSRKNIMDYAGIWGDMNDEEVNKLFEDLKKMWERWNVNA' A
#
# COMPACT_ATOMS: atom_id res chain seq x y z
N MET A 1 20.32 -17.28 1.76
CA MET A 1 20.93 -17.58 3.08
C MET A 1 20.15 -16.82 4.13
N ALA A 2 19.54 -17.50 5.10
CA ALA A 2 18.92 -16.83 6.24
C ALA A 2 20.01 -16.34 7.21
N LYS A 3 19.80 -15.17 7.79
CA LYS A 3 20.60 -14.66 8.92
C LYS A 3 19.67 -14.48 10.11
N THR A 4 20.12 -14.86 11.29
CA THR A 4 19.37 -14.64 12.53
C THR A 4 19.72 -13.27 13.09
N ILE A 5 18.70 -12.48 13.39
CA ILE A 5 18.83 -11.20 14.09
C ILE A 5 17.98 -11.26 15.36
N THR A 6 18.50 -10.75 16.47
CA THR A 6 17.73 -10.58 17.70
C THR A 6 17.02 -9.23 17.65
N ILE A 7 15.71 -9.23 17.89
CA ILE A 7 14.86 -8.03 17.93
C ILE A 7 14.06 -8.03 19.23
N SER A 8 13.50 -6.88 19.62
CA SER A 8 12.59 -6.82 20.76
C SER A 8 11.31 -7.62 20.50
N GLU A 9 10.65 -8.07 21.56
CA GLU A 9 9.36 -8.75 21.45
C GLU A 9 8.31 -7.85 20.79
N GLU A 10 8.35 -6.54 21.08
CA GLU A 10 7.50 -5.53 20.44
C GLU A 10 7.74 -5.46 18.92
N ALA A 11 8.99 -5.39 18.48
CA ALA A 11 9.32 -5.37 17.07
C ALA A 11 8.85 -6.65 16.35
N TYR A 12 8.98 -7.81 17.00
CA TYR A 12 8.45 -9.07 16.46
C TYR A 12 6.92 -9.02 16.29
N ARG A 13 6.18 -8.54 17.30
CA ARG A 13 4.71 -8.43 17.21
C ARG A 13 4.27 -7.47 16.10
N LEU A 14 4.95 -6.33 15.95
CA LEU A 14 4.69 -5.37 14.86
C LEU A 14 4.97 -5.99 13.48
N LEU A 15 6.06 -6.73 13.32
CA LEU A 15 6.34 -7.43 12.06
C LEU A 15 5.31 -8.52 11.77
N LEU A 16 4.83 -9.21 12.81
CA LEU A 16 3.80 -10.22 12.68
C LEU A 16 2.45 -9.62 12.26
N SER A 17 2.05 -8.47 12.83
CA SER A 17 0.81 -7.78 12.43
C SER A 17 0.87 -7.22 11.01
N GLU A 18 2.06 -6.83 10.53
CA GLU A 18 2.26 -6.34 9.17
C GLU A 18 2.36 -7.45 8.11
N LYS A 19 2.54 -8.70 8.52
CA LYS A 19 2.75 -9.85 7.63
C LYS A 19 1.47 -10.23 6.91
N ARG A 20 1.50 -10.25 5.58
CA ARG A 20 0.37 -10.72 4.77
C ARG A 20 0.44 -12.24 4.59
N GLU A 21 -0.70 -12.84 4.21
CA GLU A 21 -0.76 -14.27 3.88
C GLU A 21 0.28 -14.62 2.81
N GLY A 22 1.05 -15.68 3.05
CA GLY A 22 2.11 -16.15 2.14
C GLY A 22 3.40 -15.33 2.10
N GLU A 23 3.47 -14.14 2.70
CA GLU A 23 4.74 -13.38 2.77
C GLU A 23 5.72 -14.05 3.76
N SER A 24 7.03 -13.94 3.57
CA SER A 24 8.04 -14.20 4.62
C SER A 24 8.34 -12.95 5.44
N PHE A 25 8.98 -13.07 6.62
CA PHE A 25 9.42 -11.88 7.37
C PHE A 25 10.40 -10.99 6.57
N SER A 26 11.22 -11.60 5.71
CA SER A 26 12.09 -10.85 4.81
C SER A 26 11.29 -10.04 3.79
N ASP A 27 10.20 -10.58 3.25
CA ASP A 27 9.34 -9.86 2.31
C ASP A 27 8.65 -8.67 2.98
N VAL A 28 8.18 -8.85 4.22
CA VAL A 28 7.59 -7.77 5.03
C VAL A 28 8.60 -6.62 5.22
N ILE A 29 9.81 -6.94 5.69
CA ILE A 29 10.87 -5.93 5.91
C ILE A 29 11.19 -5.20 4.61
N ILE A 30 11.37 -5.94 3.50
CA ILE A 30 11.67 -5.33 2.19
C ILE A 30 10.53 -4.44 1.73
N ARG A 31 9.27 -4.89 1.85
CA ARG A 31 8.08 -4.12 1.46
C ARG A 31 7.98 -2.83 2.27
N LEU A 32 8.11 -2.89 3.59
CA LEU A 32 8.02 -1.71 4.45
C LEU A 32 9.12 -0.69 4.13
N VAL A 33 10.38 -1.16 3.99
CA VAL A 33 11.53 -0.28 3.70
C VAL A 33 11.49 0.28 2.26
N LYS A 34 10.91 -0.44 1.29
CA LYS A 34 10.74 0.07 -0.08
C LYS A 34 9.54 1.01 -0.20
N SER A 35 8.42 0.71 0.46
CA SER A 35 7.23 1.55 0.43
C SER A 35 7.49 2.91 1.09
N SER A 36 8.29 2.97 2.15
CA SER A 36 8.65 4.23 2.81
C SER A 36 9.51 5.17 1.96
N ARG A 37 10.02 4.70 0.81
CA ARG A 37 10.86 5.49 -0.11
C ARG A 37 10.10 6.06 -1.30
N LYS A 38 8.80 5.77 -1.44
CA LYS A 38 8.01 6.36 -2.52
C LYS A 38 7.85 7.85 -2.25
N ASN A 39 8.26 8.69 -3.21
CA ASN A 39 8.07 10.13 -3.07
C ASN A 39 6.61 10.44 -3.40
N ILE A 40 5.96 11.27 -2.59
CA ILE A 40 4.61 11.74 -2.91
C ILE A 40 4.57 12.45 -4.27
N MET A 41 5.68 13.09 -4.66
CA MET A 41 5.84 13.74 -5.96
C MET A 41 5.83 12.78 -7.14
N ASP A 42 6.10 11.48 -6.95
CA ASP A 42 6.00 10.48 -8.03
C ASP A 42 4.56 10.34 -8.53
N TYR A 43 3.57 10.80 -7.76
CA TYR A 43 2.15 10.80 -8.10
C TYR A 43 1.66 12.15 -8.66
N ALA A 44 2.50 13.20 -8.66
CA ALA A 44 2.09 14.51 -9.13
C ALA A 44 1.90 14.48 -10.66
N GLY A 45 0.68 14.80 -11.12
CA GLY A 45 0.38 14.92 -12.55
C GLY A 45 0.28 13.60 -13.32
N ILE A 46 0.23 12.45 -12.66
CA ILE A 46 0.14 11.13 -13.32
C ILE A 46 -1.14 10.93 -14.17
N TRP A 47 -2.11 11.82 -14.01
CA TRP A 47 -3.38 11.85 -14.75
C TRP A 47 -3.44 13.03 -15.72
N GLY A 48 -2.33 13.74 -15.93
CA GLY A 48 -2.29 14.96 -16.72
C GLY A 48 -2.49 14.75 -18.23
N ASP A 49 -2.30 13.53 -18.72
CA ASP A 49 -2.49 13.11 -20.11
C ASP A 49 -3.82 12.38 -20.37
N MET A 50 -4.66 12.22 -19.33
CA MET A 50 -5.97 11.59 -19.48
C MET A 50 -6.92 12.48 -20.28
N ASN A 51 -7.71 11.86 -21.15
CA ASN A 51 -8.80 12.54 -21.86
C ASN A 51 -10.08 12.60 -21.01
N ASP A 52 -11.05 13.41 -21.44
CA ASP A 52 -12.31 13.63 -20.71
C ASP A 52 -13.09 12.32 -20.45
N GLU A 53 -13.06 11.35 -21.36
CA GLU A 53 -13.74 10.07 -21.18
C GLU A 53 -13.09 9.24 -20.07
N GLU A 54 -11.76 9.17 -20.06
CA GLU A 54 -10.98 8.49 -19.03
C GLU A 54 -11.18 9.13 -17.65
N VAL A 55 -11.21 10.46 -17.60
CA VAL A 55 -11.47 11.23 -16.37
C VAL A 55 -12.87 10.94 -15.85
N ASN A 56 -13.89 10.99 -16.70
CA ASN A 56 -15.27 10.71 -16.30
C ASN A 56 -15.42 9.28 -15.74
N LYS A 57 -14.83 8.31 -16.43
CA LYS A 57 -14.83 6.91 -15.98
C LYS A 57 -14.14 6.74 -14.63
N LEU A 58 -12.99 7.39 -14.42
CA LEU A 58 -12.27 7.37 -13.14
C LEU A 58 -13.16 7.90 -12.01
N PHE A 59 -13.83 9.03 -12.20
CA PHE A 59 -14.73 9.61 -11.19
C PHE A 59 -15.96 8.74 -10.92
N GLU A 60 -16.52 8.08 -11.93
CA GLU A 60 -17.60 7.10 -11.74
C GLU A 60 -17.15 5.91 -10.89
N ASP A 61 -15.96 5.38 -11.15
CA ASP A 61 -15.40 4.25 -10.40
C ASP A 61 -15.07 4.64 -8.95
N LEU A 62 -14.50 5.83 -8.74
CA LEU A 62 -14.26 6.39 -7.40
C LEU A 62 -15.58 6.56 -6.63
N LYS A 63 -16.63 7.07 -7.27
CA LYS A 63 -17.95 7.21 -6.65
C LYS A 63 -18.50 5.86 -6.19
N LYS A 64 -18.48 4.84 -7.05
CA LYS A 64 -18.92 3.48 -6.69
C LYS A 64 -18.11 2.90 -5.53
N MET A 65 -16.79 3.12 -5.52
CA MET A 65 -15.92 2.66 -4.43
C MET A 65 -16.25 3.35 -3.10
N TRP A 66 -16.42 4.67 -3.10
CA TRP A 66 -16.77 5.43 -1.90
C TRP A 66 -18.17 5.09 -1.39
N GLU A 67 -19.14 4.86 -2.26
CA GLU A 67 -20.46 4.36 -1.86
C GLU A 67 -20.34 3.02 -1.13
N ARG A 68 -19.51 2.08 -1.61
CA ARG A 68 -19.27 0.80 -0.92
C ARG A 68 -18.56 0.94 0.42
N TRP A 69 -17.66 1.91 0.55
CA TRP A 69 -16.95 2.17 1.82
C TRP A 69 -17.87 2.85 2.83
N ASN A 70 -18.66 3.83 2.41
CA ASN A 70 -19.59 4.56 3.26
C ASN A 70 -20.77 3.71 3.75
N VAL A 71 -21.02 2.56 3.12
CA VAL A 71 -21.97 1.55 3.61
C VAL A 71 -21.43 0.81 4.85
N ASN A 72 -20.15 0.92 5.18
CA ASN A 72 -19.51 0.26 6.34
C ASN A 72 -18.84 1.22 7.34
N ALA A 73 -19.06 2.53 7.22
CA ALA A 73 -18.62 3.52 8.20
C ALA A 73 -19.78 3.87 9.15
#